data_AF-A0A1I9GBT7-F1
#
_entry.id   AF-A0A1I9GBT7-F1
#
_cell.length_a   1.000
_cell.length_b   1.000
_cell.length_c   1.000
_cell.angle_alpha   90.00
_cell.angle_beta   90.00
_cell.angle_gamma   90.00
#
_symmetry.space_group_name_H-M   'P 1'
#
loop_
_entity.id
_entity.type
_entity.pdbx_description
1 polymer ?
#
loop_
_entity_poly.entity_id
_entity_poly.type
_entity_poly.pdbx_seq_one_letter_code
_entity_poly.pdbx_strand_id
1 'polypeptide(L)'
;YANCECADCHMVEERRRLNNMLSLRRLDPNHAASRSTTGKKIRDPKCALCSAHGNKQPLRGHKKAQCPFLKCGCHLCGLVENRRTLMARQIKLRRDQQKQRKAQLSAAAAALATTTNIATKSL
;
A
#
# COMPACT_ATOMS: atom_id res chain seq x y z
N TYR A 1 19.62 -6.75 -2.39
CA TYR A 1 18.18 -6.74 -2.05
C TYR A 1 17.67 -8.02 -1.40
N ALA A 2 18.22 -9.20 -1.70
CA ALA A 2 17.77 -10.46 -1.08
C ALA A 2 18.24 -10.65 0.39
N ASN A 3 19.29 -9.93 0.83
CA ASN A 3 19.92 -10.10 2.15
C ASN A 3 20.04 -8.76 2.90
N CYS A 4 19.11 -7.82 2.69
CA CYS A 4 19.19 -6.48 3.29
C CYS A 4 18.35 -6.44 4.58
N GLU A 5 19.00 -6.26 5.72
CA GLU A 5 18.36 -6.29 7.05
C GLU A 5 17.87 -4.91 7.55
N CYS A 6 17.81 -3.89 6.68
CA CYS A 6 17.33 -2.59 7.11
C CYS A 6 15.84 -2.62 7.48
N ALA A 7 15.42 -1.73 8.37
CA ALA A 7 14.03 -1.63 8.83
C ALA A 7 13.01 -1.53 7.68
N ASP A 8 13.39 -0.88 6.57
CA ASP A 8 12.54 -0.74 5.38
C ASP A 8 12.35 -2.07 4.62
N CYS A 9 13.39 -2.91 4.54
CA CYS A 9 13.32 -4.22 3.89
C CYS A 9 12.55 -5.23 4.73
N HIS A 10 12.75 -5.25 6.05
CA HIS A 10 11.98 -6.08 6.98
C HIS A 10 10.47 -5.81 6.88
N MET A 11 10.07 -4.54 6.76
CA MET A 11 8.66 -4.16 6.60
C MET A 11 8.04 -4.61 5.27
N VAL A 12 8.84 -4.68 4.20
CA VAL A 12 8.40 -5.16 2.88
C VAL A 12 8.25 -6.68 2.88
N GLU A 13 9.15 -7.41 3.53
CA GLU A 13 9.09 -8.85 3.67
C GLU A 13 7.95 -9.31 4.56
N GLU A 14 7.74 -8.65 5.70
CA GLU A 14 6.61 -8.93 6.59
C GLU A 14 5.27 -8.69 5.87
N ARG A 15 5.19 -7.61 5.07
CA ARG A 15 4.04 -7.39 4.18
C ARG A 15 3.87 -8.50 3.16
N ARG A 16 4.95 -9.02 2.58
CA ARG A 16 4.90 -10.12 1.60
C ARG A 16 4.38 -11.39 2.29
N ARG A 17 4.88 -11.70 3.48
CA ARG A 17 4.44 -12.83 4.33
C ARG A 17 2.94 -12.76 4.64
N LEU A 18 2.45 -11.60 5.11
CA LEU A 18 1.02 -11.39 5.39
C LEU A 18 0.14 -11.54 4.14
N ASN A 19 0.58 -11.05 2.97
CA ASN A 19 -0.19 -11.24 1.74
C ASN A 19 -0.21 -12.73 1.31
N ASN A 20 0.90 -13.45 1.52
CA ASN A 20 0.97 -14.88 1.23
C ASN A 20 0.03 -15.70 2.13
N MET A 21 -0.01 -15.39 3.43
CA MET A 21 -0.94 -16.04 4.36
C MET A 21 -2.41 -15.76 4.01
N LEU A 22 -2.72 -14.56 3.53
CA LEU A 22 -4.07 -14.22 3.05
C LEU A 22 -4.41 -14.85 1.69
N SER A 23 -3.41 -15.19 0.86
CA SER A 23 -3.64 -15.86 -0.43
C SER A 23 -3.75 -17.37 -0.32
N LEU A 24 -3.04 -18.02 0.61
CA LEU A 24 -3.09 -19.48 0.81
C LEU A 24 -4.47 -19.98 1.25
N ARG A 25 -5.26 -19.12 1.92
CA ARG A 25 -6.65 -19.42 2.28
C ARG A 25 -7.63 -19.45 1.09
N ARG A 26 -7.21 -19.06 -0.13
CA ARG A 26 -8.04 -19.21 -1.35
C ARG A 26 -8.01 -20.61 -1.98
N LEU A 27 -7.36 -21.57 -1.32
CA LEU A 27 -7.35 -22.98 -1.72
C LEU A 27 -8.46 -23.80 -1.04
N ASP A 28 -9.27 -23.18 -0.17
CA ASP A 28 -10.48 -23.79 0.36
C ASP A 28 -11.50 -23.99 -0.79
N PRO A 29 -11.99 -25.23 -1.04
CA PRO A 29 -12.97 -25.52 -2.08
C PRO A 29 -14.27 -24.70 -1.96
N ASN A 30 -14.63 -24.24 -0.76
CA ASN A 30 -15.80 -23.39 -0.51
C ASN A 30 -15.55 -21.88 -0.76
N HIS A 31 -14.33 -21.48 -1.15
CA HIS A 31 -13.95 -20.07 -1.34
C HIS A 31 -13.21 -19.80 -2.66
N ALA A 32 -13.54 -20.55 -3.71
CA ALA A 32 -13.01 -20.35 -5.06
C ALA A 32 -13.60 -19.10 -5.75
N ALA A 33 -13.09 -17.91 -5.41
CA ALA A 33 -13.38 -16.68 -6.17
C ALA A 33 -12.33 -16.45 -7.28
N SER A 34 -12.70 -16.83 -8.51
CA SER A 34 -12.29 -16.28 -9.82
C SER A 34 -10.83 -15.80 -9.95
N ARG A 35 -9.98 -16.66 -10.52
CA ARG A 35 -8.73 -16.23 -11.17
C ARG A 35 -9.09 -15.65 -12.53
N SER A 36 -9.18 -14.33 -12.63
CA SER A 36 -9.30 -13.66 -13.93
C SER A 36 -7.90 -13.47 -14.52
N THR A 37 -7.63 -14.19 -15.61
CA THR A 37 -6.53 -13.95 -16.55
C THR A 37 -6.90 -12.75 -17.45
N THR A 38 -5.87 -12.00 -17.87
CA THR A 38 -5.86 -11.02 -19.00
C THR A 38 -6.79 -9.79 -18.94
N GLY A 39 -6.20 -8.58 -18.85
CA GLY A 39 -6.86 -7.28 -19.04
C GLY A 39 -6.49 -6.22 -17.99
N LYS A 40 -6.34 -4.94 -18.39
CA LYS A 40 -6.19 -3.79 -17.46
C LYS A 40 -7.49 -3.62 -16.66
N LYS A 41 -7.63 -4.36 -15.56
CA LYS A 41 -8.81 -4.30 -14.70
C LYS A 41 -8.85 -2.96 -13.98
N ILE A 42 -9.94 -2.21 -14.18
CA ILE A 42 -10.35 -1.13 -13.29
C ILE A 42 -10.40 -1.73 -11.88
N ARG A 43 -9.68 -1.11 -10.94
CA ARG A 43 -9.62 -1.62 -9.57
C ARG A 43 -10.90 -1.22 -8.86
N ASP A 44 -11.82 -2.17 -8.75
CA ASP A 44 -12.99 -2.08 -7.87
C ASP A 44 -12.69 -2.77 -6.53
N PRO A 45 -12.14 -2.04 -5.54
CA PRO A 45 -11.83 -2.63 -4.25
C PRO A 45 -13.11 -3.06 -3.53
N LYS A 46 -13.03 -4.20 -2.86
CA LYS A 46 -14.06 -4.69 -1.94
C LYS A 46 -13.71 -4.32 -0.51
N CYS A 47 -14.71 -4.26 0.37
CA CYS A 47 -14.48 -4.10 1.80
C CYS A 47 -13.67 -5.27 2.34
N ALA A 48 -12.51 -4.99 2.94
CA ALA A 48 -11.59 -6.00 3.45
C ALA A 48 -12.18 -6.83 4.61
N LEU A 49 -12.95 -6.19 5.50
CA LEU A 49 -13.64 -6.87 6.60
C LEU A 49 -14.75 -7.78 6.07
N CYS A 50 -15.60 -7.28 5.16
CA CYS A 50 -16.63 -8.12 4.54
C CYS A 50 -16.00 -9.31 3.79
N SER A 51 -14.92 -9.05 3.04
CA SER A 51 -14.23 -10.09 2.27
C SER A 51 -13.62 -11.17 3.17
N ALA A 52 -13.18 -10.82 4.39
CA ALA A 52 -12.70 -11.77 5.38
C ALA A 52 -13.80 -12.75 5.85
N HIS A 53 -15.06 -12.33 5.80
CA HIS A 53 -16.22 -13.17 6.15
C HIS A 53 -16.97 -13.70 4.91
N GLY A 54 -16.36 -13.69 3.73
CA GLY A 54 -16.96 -14.18 2.48
C GLY A 54 -17.95 -13.23 1.81
N ASN A 55 -18.25 -12.08 2.41
CA ASN A 55 -19.15 -11.06 1.87
C ASN A 55 -18.42 -10.12 0.89
N LYS A 56 -18.85 -10.09 -0.37
CA LYS A 56 -18.20 -9.34 -1.46
C LYS A 56 -18.76 -7.91 -1.62
N GLN A 57 -18.85 -7.15 -0.53
CA GLN A 57 -19.37 -5.78 -0.58
C GLN A 57 -18.38 -4.83 -1.28
N PRO A 58 -18.80 -4.05 -2.29
CA PRO A 58 -17.99 -3.00 -2.89
C PRO A 58 -17.53 -2.00 -1.83
N LEU A 59 -16.27 -1.57 -1.86
CA LEU A 59 -15.78 -0.57 -0.90
C LEU A 59 -16.35 0.82 -1.21
N ARG A 60 -16.59 1.11 -2.49
CA ARG A 60 -17.23 2.36 -2.92
C ARG A 60 -18.65 2.42 -2.38
N GLY A 61 -18.97 3.45 -1.61
CA GLY A 61 -20.28 3.63 -0.95
C GLY A 61 -20.43 2.86 0.38
N HIS A 62 -19.56 1.90 0.68
CA HIS A 62 -19.62 1.14 1.93
C HIS A 62 -18.93 1.90 3.07
N LYS A 63 -19.73 2.61 3.87
CA LYS A 63 -19.23 3.37 5.03
C LYS A 63 -18.76 2.41 6.13
N LYS A 64 -17.65 2.76 6.80
CA LYS A 64 -17.09 1.97 7.91
C LYS A 64 -18.14 1.68 8.99
N ALA A 65 -18.96 2.68 9.36
CA ALA A 65 -20.03 2.55 10.35
C ALA A 65 -21.17 1.58 9.93
N GLN A 66 -21.34 1.35 8.63
CA GLN A 66 -22.35 0.45 8.06
C GLN A 66 -21.79 -0.96 7.80
N CYS A 67 -20.53 -1.22 8.16
CA CYS A 67 -19.92 -2.54 8.00
C CYS A 67 -20.40 -3.47 9.11
N PRO A 68 -21.06 -4.60 8.79
CA PRO A 68 -21.53 -5.56 9.81
C PRO A 68 -20.39 -6.13 10.67
N PHE A 69 -19.18 -6.19 10.09
CA PHE A 69 -18.00 -6.75 10.72
C PHE A 69 -17.07 -5.69 11.33
N LEU A 70 -17.54 -4.45 11.49
CA LEU A 70 -16.75 -3.35 12.07
C LEU A 70 -16.21 -3.70 13.46
N LYS A 71 -17.05 -4.31 14.30
CA LYS A 71 -16.73 -4.68 15.69
C LYS A 71 -16.42 -6.17 15.84
N CYS A 72 -16.14 -6.89 14.75
CA CYS A 72 -15.82 -8.31 14.83
C CYS A 72 -14.44 -8.50 15.48
N GLY A 73 -14.39 -9.26 16.58
CA GLY A 73 -13.18 -9.59 17.33
C GLY A 73 -12.46 -10.86 16.87
N CYS A 74 -12.81 -11.43 15.72
CA CYS A 74 -12.18 -12.68 15.27
C CYS A 74 -10.72 -12.46 14.85
N HIS A 75 -9.90 -13.51 14.94
CA HIS A 75 -8.48 -13.47 14.56
C HIS A 75 -8.26 -12.91 13.14
N LEU A 76 -9.13 -13.27 12.19
CA LEU A 76 -9.04 -12.80 10.82
C LEU A 76 -9.27 -11.29 10.68
N CYS A 77 -10.20 -10.72 11.43
CA CYS A 77 -10.43 -9.26 11.48
C CYS A 77 -9.24 -8.53 12.12
N GLY A 78 -8.63 -9.13 13.15
CA GLY A 78 -7.36 -8.64 13.73
C GLY A 78 -6.26 -8.55 12.67
N LEU A 79 -6.09 -9.58 11.83
CA LEU A 79 -5.12 -9.57 10.74
C LEU A 79 -5.40 -8.46 9.70
N VAL A 80 -6.68 -8.24 9.36
CA VAL A 80 -7.08 -7.18 8.43
C VAL A 80 -6.70 -5.80 8.99
N GLU A 81 -6.93 -5.56 10.28
CA GLU A 81 -6.62 -4.28 10.90
C GLU A 81 -5.09 -4.07 11.02
N ASN A 82 -4.35 -5.08 11.43
CA ASN A 82 -2.88 -5.05 11.46
C ASN A 82 -2.30 -4.70 10.08
N ARG A 83 -2.82 -5.32 9.02
CA ARG A 83 -2.42 -5.02 7.64
C ARG A 83 -2.72 -3.59 7.24
N ARG A 84 -3.85 -3.01 7.67
CA ARG A 84 -4.20 -1.61 7.39
C ARG A 84 -3.23 -0.64 8.05
N THR A 85 -2.90 -0.88 9.32
CA THR A 85 -1.93 -0.08 10.07
C THR A 85 -0.56 -0.10 9.40
N LEU A 86 -0.08 -1.28 9.01
CA LEU A 86 1.19 -1.42 8.28
C LEU A 86 1.16 -0.67 6.94
N MET A 87 0.08 -0.83 6.16
CA MET A 87 -0.07 -0.10 4.89
C MET A 87 -0.09 1.41 5.11
N ALA A 88 -0.75 1.92 6.14
CA ALA A 88 -0.77 3.35 6.45
C ALA A 88 0.64 3.87 6.75
N ARG A 89 1.41 3.15 7.58
CA ARG A 89 2.81 3.49 7.87
C ARG A 89 3.66 3.50 6.61
N GLN A 90 3.54 2.47 5.78
CA GLN A 90 4.33 2.38 4.54
C GLN A 90 3.96 3.46 3.52
N ILE A 91 2.67 3.81 3.41
CA ILE A 91 2.21 4.90 2.53
C ILE A 91 2.78 6.24 3.01
N LYS A 92 2.79 6.49 4.32
CA LYS A 92 3.39 7.70 4.91
C LYS A 92 4.87 7.80 4.54
N LEU A 93 5.66 6.76 4.84
CA LEU A 93 7.09 6.71 4.51
C LEU A 93 7.34 6.98 3.02
N ARG A 94 6.59 6.32 2.13
CA ARG A 94 6.70 6.51 0.68
C ARG A 94 6.40 7.94 0.24
N ARG A 95 5.40 8.58 0.85
CA ARG A 95 5.05 9.99 0.59
C ARG A 95 6.15 10.92 1.08
N ASP A 96 6.70 10.68 2.25
CA ASP A 96 7.77 11.49 2.84
C ASP A 96 9.03 11.41 1.98
N GLN A 97 9.46 10.22 1.58
CA GLN A 97 10.58 10.02 0.65
C GLN A 97 10.35 10.69 -0.71
N GLN A 98 9.11 10.66 -1.24
CA GLN A 98 8.79 11.34 -2.49
C GLN A 98 8.86 12.86 -2.33
N LYS A 99 8.41 13.41 -1.20
CA LYS A 99 8.50 14.84 -0.90
C LYS A 99 9.97 15.28 -0.78
N GLN A 100 10.80 14.51 -0.09
CA GLN A 100 12.24 14.76 0.05
C GLN A 100 12.94 14.76 -1.31
N ARG A 101 12.70 13.75 -2.16
CA ARG A 101 13.28 13.71 -3.51
C ARG A 101 12.86 14.90 -4.36
N LYS A 102 11.59 15.30 -4.31
CA LYS A 102 11.11 16.48 -5.04
C LYS A 102 11.79 17.77 -4.55
N ALA A 103 11.96 17.93 -3.24
CA ALA A 103 12.66 19.08 -2.65
C ALA A 103 14.15 19.12 -3.05
N GLN A 104 14.83 17.97 -3.06
CA GLN A 104 16.21 17.85 -3.53
C GLN A 104 16.35 18.22 -5.01
N LEU A 105 15.44 17.73 -5.86
CA LEU A 105 15.43 18.07 -7.29
C LEU A 105 15.18 19.56 -7.52
N SER A 106 14.27 20.18 -6.77
CA SER A 106 14.04 21.63 -6.87
C SER A 106 15.23 22.46 -6.38
N ALA A 107 15.89 22.02 -5.30
CA ALA A 107 17.08 22.69 -4.79
C ALA A 107 18.27 22.57 -5.75
N ALA A 108 18.46 21.39 -6.35
CA ALA A 108 19.49 21.18 -7.37
C ALA A 108 19.23 22.03 -8.63
N ALA A 109 17.98 22.13 -9.08
CA ALA A 109 17.61 22.99 -10.20
C ALA A 109 17.85 24.49 -9.90
N ALA A 110 17.52 24.95 -8.70
CA ALA A 110 17.78 26.32 -8.26
C ALA A 110 19.28 26.65 -8.15
N ALA A 111 20.07 25.71 -7.63
CA ALA A 111 21.52 25.84 -7.57
C ALA A 111 22.14 25.94 -8.97
N LEU A 112 21.71 25.07 -9.91
CA LEU A 112 22.19 25.10 -11.29
C LEU A 112 21.84 26.43 -12.00
N ALA A 113 20.64 26.96 -11.80
CA ALA A 113 20.20 28.24 -12.36
C ALA A 113 20.96 29.46 -11.79
N THR A 114 21.49 29.33 -10.57
CA THR A 114 22.32 30.36 -9.93
C THR A 114 23.73 30.35 -10.54
N THR A 115 24.31 29.16 -10.73
CA THR A 115 25.64 28.98 -11.35
C THR A 115 25.69 29.48 -12.80
N THR A 116 24.63 29.26 -13.59
CA THR A 116 24.57 29.77 -14.96
C THR A 116 24.48 31.29 -15.04
N ASN A 117 23.77 31.95 -14.10
CA ASN A 117 23.70 33.42 -14.04
C ASN A 117 25.02 34.08 -13.59
N ILE A 118 25.84 33.41 -12.78
CA ILE A 118 27.17 33.93 -12.39
C ILE A 118 28.14 33.87 -13.57
N ALA A 119 28.08 32.80 -14.38
CA ALA A 119 28.93 32.63 -15.56
C ALA A 119 28.63 33.63 -16.69
N THR A 120 27.38 34.08 -16.84
CA THR A 120 27.00 35.05 -17.90
C THR A 120 27.19 36.52 -17.51
N LYS A 121 27.42 36.83 -16.22
CA LYS A 121 27.60 38.21 -15.71
C LYS A 121 29.06 38.64 -15.54
N SER A 122 30.01 37.79 -15.95
CA SER A 122 31.46 38.02 -15.83
C SER A 122 32.14 38.34 -17.17
N LEU A 123 31.38 38.88 -18.14
CA LEU A 123 31.87 39.44 -19.41
C LEU A 123 31.36 40.87 -19.59
#